data_AF-A0A7Z9XN74-F1
#
_entry.id   AF-A0A7Z9XN74-F1
#
_cell.length_a   1.000
_cell.length_b   1.000
_cell.length_c   1.000
_cell.angle_alpha   90.00
_cell.angle_beta   90.00
_cell.angle_gamma   90.00
#
_symmetry.space_group_name_H-M   'P 1'
#
loop_
_entity.id
_entity.type
_entity.pdbx_description
1 polymer ?
#
loop_
_entity_poly.entity_id
_entity_poly.type
_entity_poly.pdbx_seq_one_letter_code
_entity_poly.pdbx_strand_id
1 'polypeptide(L)' 'MTAKTYDIKDINLADKGRLRMDWAAKEMPVLKLIEERFIKEQPLAGVRIAACLHVTSETANLMKTLNL' A
#
# COMPACT_ATOMS: atom_id res chain seq x y z
N MET A 1 -0.66 -16.87 14.39
CA MET A 1 -1.50 -15.65 14.31
C MET A 1 -0.80 -14.55 15.06
N THR A 2 0.14 -13.87 14.41
CA THR A 2 0.87 -12.74 15.01
C THR A 2 -0.08 -11.55 15.09
N ALA A 3 -0.30 -11.02 16.30
CA ALA A 3 -1.03 -9.77 16.48
C ALA A 3 -0.37 -8.71 15.58
N LYS A 4 -1.14 -8.11 14.68
CA LYS A 4 -0.64 -6.99 13.86
C LYS A 4 -0.29 -5.85 14.81
N THR A 5 1.00 -5.64 15.04
CA THR A 5 1.51 -4.51 15.82
C THR A 5 1.51 -3.27 14.91
N TYR A 6 0.58 -2.36 15.16
CA TYR A 6 0.57 -1.02 14.57
C TYR A 6 0.21 0.00 15.64
N ASP A 7 0.74 1.22 15.51
CA ASP A 7 0.39 2.36 16.35
C ASP A 7 -0.29 3.41 15.47
N ILE A 8 -1.62 3.50 15.58
CA ILE A 8 -2.46 4.41 14.79
C ILE A 8 -3.53 5.02 15.69
N LYS A 9 -4.04 6.18 15.29
CA LYS A 9 -5.04 6.92 16.08
C LYS A 9 -6.41 6.22 16.19
N ASP A 10 -6.94 5.70 15.10
CA ASP A 10 -8.28 5.08 15.06
C ASP A 10 -8.39 4.05 13.92
N ILE A 11 -8.60 2.78 14.27
CA ILE A 11 -8.73 1.68 13.31
C ILE A 11 -10.07 1.69 12.56
N ASN A 12 -11.12 2.30 13.11
CA ASN A 12 -12.45 2.30 12.51
C ASN A 12 -12.53 3.17 11.24
N LEU A 13 -11.49 3.97 10.96
CA LEU A 13 -11.38 4.77 9.75
C LEU A 13 -10.89 3.96 8.54
N ALA A 14 -10.58 2.66 8.69
CA ALA A 14 -9.99 1.84 7.64
C ALA A 14 -10.82 1.82 6.34
N ASP A 15 -12.14 1.67 6.43
CA ASP A 15 -13.01 1.61 5.25
C ASP A 15 -13.02 2.94 4.49
N LYS A 16 -13.08 4.06 5.22
CA LYS A 16 -12.96 5.40 4.64
C LYS A 16 -11.58 5.63 4.03
N GLY A 17 -10.53 5.11 4.66
CA GLY A 17 -9.17 5.12 4.14
C GLY A 17 -9.06 4.37 2.80
N ARG A 18 -9.69 3.20 2.69
CA ARG A 18 -9.75 2.40 1.46
C ARG A 18 -10.42 3.18 0.33
N LEU A 19 -11.55 3.83 0.59
CA LEU A 19 -12.21 4.67 -0.43
C LEU A 19 -11.31 5.82 -0.94
N ARG A 20 -10.53 6.43 -0.05
CA ARG A 20 -9.56 7.48 -0.43
C ARG A 20 -8.39 6.92 -1.23
N MET A 21 -7.91 5.73 -0.85
CA MET A 21 -6.87 5.01 -1.58
C MET A 21 -7.33 4.67 -3.00
N ASP A 22 -8.55 4.15 -3.16
CA ASP A 22 -9.15 3.84 -4.46
C ASP A 22 -9.36 5.10 -5.32
N TRP A 23 -9.73 6.22 -4.70
CA TRP A 23 -9.86 7.50 -5.40
C TRP A 23 -8.51 8.01 -5.89
N ALA A 24 -7.49 8.02 -5.03
CA ALA A 24 -6.12 8.42 -5.39
C ALA A 24 -5.53 7.51 -6.49
N ALA A 25 -5.82 6.21 -6.46
CA ALA A 25 -5.31 5.24 -7.43
C ALA A 25 -5.69 5.58 -8.88
N LYS A 26 -6.82 6.30 -9.09
CA LYS A 26 -7.25 6.75 -10.42
C LYS A 26 -6.24 7.71 -11.07
N GLU A 27 -5.54 8.50 -10.28
CA GLU A 27 -4.52 9.46 -10.72
C GLU A 27 -3.09 8.90 -10.60
N MET A 28 -2.93 7.61 -10.30
CA MET A 28 -1.63 6.94 -10.14
C MET A 28 -1.43 5.80 -11.14
N PRO A 29 -1.55 6.03 -12.46
CA PRO A 29 -1.56 4.97 -13.46
C PRO A 29 -0.26 4.16 -13.50
N VAL A 30 0.87 4.79 -13.16
CA VAL A 30 2.19 4.13 -13.17
C VAL A 30 2.29 3.02 -12.13
N LEU A 31 1.73 3.20 -10.92
CA LEU A 31 1.73 2.15 -9.90
C LEU A 31 0.91 0.93 -10.34
N LYS A 32 -0.21 1.17 -11.03
CA LYS A 32 -1.02 0.08 -11.60
C LYS A 32 -0.24 -0.71 -12.66
N LEU A 33 0.47 -0.03 -13.55
CA LEU A 33 1.32 -0.69 -14.56
C LEU A 33 2.45 -1.51 -13.92
N ILE A 34 3.05 -1.01 -12.85
CA ILE A 34 4.09 -1.75 -12.10
C ILE A 34 3.48 -2.98 -11.44
N GLU A 35 2.32 -2.84 -10.79
CA GLU A 35 1.57 -3.97 -10.20
C GLU A 35 1.26 -5.04 -11.25
N GLU A 36 0.67 -4.68 -12.38
CA GLU A 36 0.32 -5.62 -13.46
C GLU A 36 1.55 -6.35 -14.03
N ARG A 37 2.68 -5.64 -14.18
CA ARG A 37 3.92 -6.22 -14.71
C ARG A 37 4.53 -7.24 -13.74
N PHE A 38 4.58 -6.92 -12.46
CA PHE A 38 5.39 -7.66 -11.48
C PHE A 38 4.59 -8.61 -10.59
N ILE A 39 3.26 -8.67 -10.70
CA ILE A 39 2.41 -9.55 -9.87
C ILE A 39 2.80 -11.04 -9.95
N LYS A 40 3.33 -11.49 -11.10
CA LYS A 40 3.79 -12.88 -11.26
C LYS A 40 5.24 -13.09 -10.81
N GLU A 41 6.07 -12.08 -10.99
CA GLU A 41 7.50 -12.16 -10.70
C GLU A 41 7.78 -11.97 -9.20
N GLN A 42 6.94 -11.16 -8.52
CA GLN A 42 7.09 -10.78 -7.11
C GLN A 42 8.57 -10.54 -6.73
N PRO A 43 9.28 -9.61 -7.40
CA PRO A 43 10.72 -9.45 -7.27
C PRO A 43 11.18 -9.04 -5.87
N LEU A 44 10.25 -8.56 -5.04
CA LEU A 44 10.48 -8.15 -3.66
C LEU A 44 10.07 -9.21 -2.63
N ALA A 45 9.69 -10.42 -3.06
CA ALA A 45 9.34 -11.51 -2.17
C ALA A 45 10.48 -11.80 -1.18
N GLY A 46 10.16 -11.78 0.12
CA GLY A 46 11.13 -11.98 1.20
C GLY A 46 12.01 -10.77 1.55
N VAL A 47 11.89 -9.66 0.82
CA VAL A 47 12.61 -8.42 1.14
C VAL A 47 11.88 -7.66 2.24
N ARG A 48 12.62 -7.24 3.27
CA ARG A 48 12.09 -6.35 4.32
C ARG A 48 12.35 -4.90 3.95
N ILE A 49 11.28 -4.14 3.74
CA ILE A 49 11.34 -2.72 3.36
C ILE A 49 10.90 -1.86 4.55
N ALA A 50 11.68 -0.83 4.85
CA ALA A 50 11.32 0.22 5.81
C ALA A 50 11.19 1.55 5.06
N ALA A 51 10.19 2.35 5.41
CA ALA A 51 9.93 3.64 4.79
C ALA A 51 9.70 4.72 5.85
N CYS A 52 10.30 5.90 5.65
CA CYS A 52 10.02 7.11 6.39
C CYS A 52 9.49 8.14 5.40
N LEU A 53 8.17 8.16 5.23
CA LEU A 53 7.45 8.98 4.27
C LEU A 53 6.20 9.54 4.94
N HIS A 54 5.63 10.60 4.40
CA HIS A 54 4.31 11.06 4.84
C HIS A 54 3.27 9.97 4.60
N VAL A 55 2.47 9.67 5.62
CA VAL A 55 1.44 8.62 5.53
C VAL A 55 0.18 9.24 4.91
N THR A 56 0.04 9.07 3.59
CA THR A 56 -1.10 9.57 2.80
C THR A 56 -1.78 8.45 1.99
N SER A 57 -2.85 8.78 1.26
CA SER A 57 -3.56 7.82 0.40
C SER A 57 -2.69 7.33 -0.76
N GLU A 58 -1.83 8.20 -1.29
CA GLU A 58 -0.86 7.91 -2.34
C GLU A 58 0.22 6.94 -1.83
N THR A 59 0.72 7.16 -0.62
CA THR A 59 1.69 6.25 0.00
C THR A 59 1.07 4.89 0.31
N ALA A 60 -0.21 4.83 0.67
CA ALA A 60 -0.91 3.56 0.83
C ALA A 60 -0.95 2.74 -0.47
N ASN A 61 -1.19 3.39 -1.62
CA ASN A 61 -1.10 2.75 -2.93
C ASN A 61 0.33 2.29 -3.24
N LEU A 62 1.35 3.10 -2.93
CA LEU A 62 2.75 2.69 -3.07
C LEU A 62 3.05 1.43 -2.22
N MET A 63 2.63 1.40 -0.96
CA MET A 63 2.83 0.25 -0.08
C MET A 63 2.11 -1.00 -0.60
N LYS A 64 0.93 -0.84 -1.19
CA LYS A 64 0.22 -1.95 -1.88
C LYS A 64 1.07 -2.51 -3.02
N THR A 65 1.64 -1.66 -3.88
CA THR A 65 2.48 -2.06 -5.02
C THR A 65 3.82 -2.66 -4.60
N LEU A 66 4.37 -2.31 -3.43
CA LEU A 66 5.61 -2.91 -2.91
C LEU A 66 5.38 -4.26 -2.21
N ASN A 67 4.15 -4.54 -1.80
CA ASN A 67 3.75 -5.77 -1.10
C ASN A 67 2.99 -6.74 -2.02
N LEU A 68 3.36 -6.79 -3.30
CA LEU A 68 2.80 -7.73 -4.28
C LEU A 68 3.12 -9.18 -3.95
#